data_AF-A0A2E7AQY9-F1
#
_entry.id   AF-A0A2E7AQY9-F1
#
_cell.length_a   1.000
_cell.length_b   1.000
_cell.length_c   1.000
_cell.angle_alpha   90.00
_cell.angle_beta   90.00
_cell.angle_gamma   90.00
#
_symmetry.space_group_name_H-M   'P 1'
#
loop_
_entity.id
_entity.type
_entity.pdbx_description
1 polymer ?
#
loop_
_entity_poly.entity_id
_entity_poly.type
_entity_poly.pdbx_seq_one_letter_code
_entity_poly.pdbx_strand_id
1 'polypeptide(L)'
;MFMPRLSKSEKDNLSLKLTVVTLLLVLAAGCVAAEVVDKEKSTDNWPRFLGPNSLPVADNPKLPERWSTTNNVEWVTEVSGVGWSSPIVWGGKIFLTSAVSDQPMKQPSLGTDFSNEYLAEMREEGISSEEANNRLYERDREMPHELVIELMLY
;
A
#
# COMPACT_ATOMS: atom_id res chain seq x y z
N MET A 1 -21.71 0.48 77.67
CA MET A 1 -21.68 1.19 76.38
C MET A 1 -22.94 0.81 75.62
N PHE A 2 -23.97 1.65 75.65
CA PHE A 2 -25.27 1.39 75.00
C PHE A 2 -25.16 1.77 73.52
N MET A 3 -25.31 0.82 72.60
CA MET A 3 -25.50 1.14 71.19
C MET A 3 -27.00 1.40 70.94
N PRO A 4 -27.40 2.59 70.44
CA PRO A 4 -28.79 2.85 70.11
C PRO A 4 -29.24 1.94 68.96
N ARG A 5 -30.39 1.29 69.14
CA ARG A 5 -31.02 0.44 68.12
C ARG A 5 -31.78 1.35 67.15
N LEU A 6 -31.33 1.38 65.89
CA LEU A 6 -31.97 2.16 64.83
C LEU A 6 -33.46 1.80 64.70
N SER A 7 -34.28 2.82 64.51
CA SER A 7 -35.70 2.70 64.20
C SER A 7 -35.90 2.10 62.79
N LYS A 8 -37.11 1.62 62.52
CA LYS A 8 -37.46 1.05 61.21
C LYS A 8 -37.25 2.07 60.08
N SER A 9 -37.66 3.32 60.28
CA SER A 9 -37.50 4.40 59.30
C SER A 9 -36.04 4.72 59.00
N GLU A 10 -35.15 4.67 60.00
CA GLU A 10 -33.72 4.89 59.78
C GLU A 10 -33.06 3.77 58.97
N LYS A 11 -33.50 2.52 59.16
CA LYS A 11 -33.05 1.37 58.37
C LYS A 11 -33.54 1.44 56.94
N ASP A 12 -34.80 1.83 56.73
CA ASP A 12 -35.40 1.97 55.40
C ASP A 12 -34.71 3.09 54.61
N ASN A 13 -34.42 4.23 55.27
CA ASN A 13 -33.64 5.33 54.68
C ASN A 13 -32.20 4.92 54.37
N LEU A 14 -31.57 4.12 55.23
CA LEU A 14 -30.21 3.61 54.99
C LEU A 14 -30.19 2.63 53.82
N SER A 15 -31.18 1.73 53.72
CA SER A 15 -31.37 0.79 52.61
C SER A 15 -31.62 1.51 51.30
N LEU A 16 -32.45 2.56 51.30
CA LEU A 16 -32.73 3.37 50.11
C LEU A 16 -31.48 4.11 49.62
N LYS A 17 -30.71 4.71 50.55
CA LYS A 17 -29.42 5.36 50.24
C LYS A 17 -28.40 4.36 49.69
N LEU A 18 -28.29 3.18 50.29
CA LEU A 18 -27.39 2.13 49.82
C LEU A 18 -27.78 1.64 48.41
N THR A 19 -29.08 1.51 48.15
CA THR A 19 -29.59 1.10 46.84
C THR A 19 -29.29 2.16 45.78
N VAL A 20 -29.50 3.44 46.08
CA VAL A 20 -29.20 4.57 45.17
C VAL A 20 -27.70 4.67 44.89
N VAL A 21 -26.85 4.54 45.91
CA VAL A 21 -25.38 4.55 45.74
C VAL A 21 -24.92 3.36 44.90
N THR A 22 -25.51 2.18 45.11
CA THR A 22 -25.20 0.99 44.30
C THR A 22 -25.64 1.18 42.85
N LEU A 23 -26.81 1.78 42.61
CA LEU A 23 -27.30 2.09 41.26
C LEU A 23 -26.40 3.10 40.54
N LEU A 24 -25.95 4.15 41.25
CA LEU A 24 -25.05 5.17 40.72
C LEU A 24 -23.66 4.60 40.40
N LEU A 25 -23.14 3.67 41.21
CA LEU A 25 -21.87 2.98 40.93
C LEU A 25 -21.96 2.06 39.71
N VAL A 26 -23.09 1.37 39.52
CA VAL A 26 -23.34 0.53 38.33
C VAL A 26 -23.46 1.38 37.06
N LEU A 27 -24.13 2.54 37.13
CA LEU A 27 -24.24 3.49 36.03
C LEU A 27 -22.87 4.11 35.67
N ALA A 28 -22.04 4.46 36.65
CA ALA A 28 -20.70 4.99 36.42
C ALA A 28 -19.73 3.95 35.83
N ALA A 29 -19.86 2.66 36.19
CA ALA A 29 -19.07 1.58 35.62
C ALA A 29 -19.48 1.21 34.18
N GLY A 30 -20.74 1.44 33.81
CA GLY A 30 -21.27 1.17 32.47
C GLY A 30 -20.82 2.16 31.38
N CYS A 31 -20.43 3.39 31.75
CA CYS A 31 -20.02 4.43 30.80
C CYS A 31 -18.57 4.29 30.29
N VAL A 32 -17.80 3.29 30.75
CA VAL A 32 -16.38 3.09 30.34
C VAL A 32 -16.25 1.98 29.27
N ALA A 33 -17.36 1.47 28.74
CA ALA A 33 -17.33 0.45 27.69
C ALA A 33 -17.43 1.09 26.30
N ALA A 34 -16.32 1.01 25.56
CA ALA A 34 -16.17 1.12 24.10
C ALA A 34 -16.17 2.52 23.47
N GLU A 35 -15.09 3.26 23.71
CA GLU A 35 -14.45 4.00 22.61
C GLU A 35 -13.39 3.08 22.00
N VAL A 36 -13.76 2.27 21.00
CA VAL A 36 -12.78 1.71 20.08
C VAL A 36 -12.35 2.88 19.20
N VAL A 37 -11.37 3.64 19.68
CA VAL A 37 -10.64 4.56 18.82
C VAL A 37 -9.89 3.65 17.85
N ASP A 38 -10.43 3.48 16.64
CA ASP A 38 -9.66 2.98 15.51
C ASP A 38 -8.49 3.93 15.36
N LYS A 39 -7.36 3.52 15.92
CA LYS A 39 -6.09 4.20 15.73
C LYS A 39 -5.80 4.02 14.25
N GLU A 40 -6.18 5.00 13.43
CA GLU A 40 -5.76 5.06 12.04
C GLU A 40 -4.26 4.79 12.05
N LYS A 41 -3.88 3.62 11.55
CA LYS A 41 -2.48 3.29 11.35
C LYS A 41 -2.08 4.31 10.29
N SER A 42 -1.36 5.35 10.70
CA SER A 42 -0.69 6.29 9.80
C SER A 42 0.15 5.44 8.87
N THR A 43 -0.42 5.00 7.75
CA THR A 43 0.31 4.37 6.67
C THR A 43 0.96 5.53 5.96
N ASP A 44 2.28 5.63 6.06
CA ASP A 44 3.03 6.60 5.28
C ASP A 44 2.71 6.35 3.81
N ASN A 45 1.99 7.28 3.21
CA ASN A 45 1.53 7.16 1.85
C ASN A 45 2.70 7.40 0.89
N TRP A 46 2.69 6.67 -0.23
CA TRP A 46 3.61 6.83 -1.35
C TRP A 46 2.81 7.25 -2.60
N PRO A 47 2.40 8.52 -2.70
CA PRO A 47 1.36 8.95 -3.65
C PRO A 47 1.80 9.06 -5.11
N ARG A 48 3.10 8.97 -5.41
CA ARG A 48 3.66 9.29 -6.73
C ARG A 48 4.97 8.58 -6.99
N PHE A 49 5.44 8.66 -8.24
CA PHE A 49 6.79 8.26 -8.61
C PHE A 49 7.82 8.94 -7.70
N LEU A 50 8.73 8.13 -7.16
CA LEU A 50 9.74 8.53 -6.17
C LEU A 50 9.16 9.04 -4.82
N GLY A 51 7.89 8.79 -4.53
CA GLY A 51 7.33 9.01 -3.20
C GLY A 51 6.94 10.46 -2.91
N PRO A 52 6.51 10.76 -1.67
CA PRO A 52 5.90 12.04 -1.33
C PRO A 52 6.82 13.25 -1.60
N ASN A 53 8.13 13.07 -1.44
CA ASN A 53 9.14 14.12 -1.63
C ASN A 53 9.88 14.01 -2.97
N SER A 54 9.42 13.14 -3.90
CA SER A 54 10.14 12.82 -5.14
C SER A 54 11.59 12.33 -4.90
N LEU A 55 11.80 11.64 -3.79
CA LEU A 55 13.05 11.02 -3.37
C LEU A 55 12.77 9.56 -2.98
N PRO A 56 13.38 8.56 -3.65
CA PRO A 56 13.07 7.14 -3.43
C PRO A 56 13.78 6.60 -2.17
N VAL A 57 13.61 7.28 -1.04
CA VAL A 57 14.25 6.93 0.24
C VAL A 57 13.18 6.81 1.31
N ALA A 58 13.15 5.65 1.96
CA ALA A 58 12.36 5.43 3.17
C ALA A 58 13.21 5.76 4.41
N ASP A 59 12.58 6.29 5.46
CA ASP A 59 13.21 6.76 6.69
C ASP A 59 13.16 5.71 7.83
N ASN A 60 12.65 4.51 7.55
CA ASN A 60 12.55 3.44 8.54
C ASN A 60 13.95 2.86 8.86
N PRO A 61 14.45 2.98 10.10
CA PRO A 61 15.79 2.51 10.48
C PRO A 61 15.91 0.97 10.57
N LYS A 62 14.80 0.23 10.40
CA LYS A 62 14.76 -1.24 10.48
C LYS A 62 14.60 -1.92 9.13
N LEU A 63 14.86 -1.21 8.03
CA LEU A 63 14.83 -1.82 6.70
C LEU A 63 15.93 -2.89 6.58
N PRO A 64 15.62 -4.08 6.05
CA PRO A 64 16.62 -5.13 5.94
C PRO A 64 17.63 -4.82 4.82
N GLU A 65 18.89 -5.16 5.07
CA GLU A 65 20.01 -4.94 4.15
C GLU A 65 20.10 -5.97 3.02
N ARG A 66 19.42 -7.12 3.17
CA ARG A 66 19.48 -8.22 2.21
C ARG A 66 18.07 -8.65 1.84
N TRP A 67 17.86 -8.95 0.56
CA TRP A 67 16.58 -9.38 0.04
C TRP A 67 16.80 -10.57 -0.89
N SER A 68 15.80 -11.42 -1.04
CA SER A 68 15.71 -12.38 -2.14
C SER A 68 14.25 -12.49 -2.59
N THR A 69 13.95 -13.41 -3.50
CA THR A 69 12.55 -13.73 -3.86
C THR A 69 11.75 -14.32 -2.70
N THR A 70 12.41 -14.74 -1.63
CA THR A 70 11.79 -15.45 -0.49
C THR A 70 12.23 -14.92 0.88
N ASN A 71 13.32 -14.16 0.96
CA ASN A 71 13.86 -13.61 2.21
C ASN A 71 13.53 -12.13 2.33
N ASN A 72 13.08 -11.72 3.52
CA ASN A 72 12.60 -10.38 3.86
C ASN A 72 11.40 -9.91 3.02
N VAL A 73 10.73 -10.81 2.30
CA VAL A 73 9.51 -10.54 1.52
C VAL A 73 8.29 -10.92 2.34
N GLU A 74 7.34 -10.00 2.51
CA GLU A 74 6.10 -10.25 3.25
C GLU A 74 5.08 -11.02 2.40
N TRP A 75 4.97 -10.67 1.12
CA TRP A 75 4.08 -11.32 0.17
C TRP A 75 4.55 -11.07 -1.27
N VAL A 76 4.06 -11.91 -2.17
CA VAL A 76 4.24 -11.79 -3.62
C VAL A 76 2.90 -12.05 -4.27
N THR A 77 2.58 -11.27 -5.30
CA THR A 77 1.42 -11.52 -6.16
C THR A 77 1.87 -11.54 -7.61
N GLU A 78 1.23 -12.39 -8.41
CA GLU A 78 1.34 -12.29 -9.86
C GLU A 78 0.61 -11.01 -10.31
N VAL A 79 1.18 -10.32 -11.30
CA VAL A 79 0.62 -9.12 -11.92
C VAL A 79 0.34 -9.45 -13.38
N SER A 80 -0.88 -9.22 -13.82
CA SER A 80 -1.28 -9.41 -15.21
C SER A 80 -0.53 -8.47 -16.14
N GLY A 81 -0.08 -8.99 -17.28
CA GLY A 81 0.51 -8.19 -18.35
C GLY A 81 1.99 -7.81 -18.13
N VAL A 82 2.43 -6.73 -18.78
CA VAL A 82 3.79 -6.20 -18.70
C VAL A 82 3.77 -4.72 -18.32
N GLY A 83 4.77 -4.24 -17.59
CA GLY A 83 4.77 -2.86 -17.13
C GLY A 83 5.97 -2.47 -16.32
N TRP A 84 6.36 -1.19 -16.42
CA TRP A 84 7.46 -0.54 -15.70
C TRP A 84 6.86 0.48 -14.73
N SER A 85 5.74 0.10 -14.10
CA SER A 85 4.97 0.98 -13.25
C SER A 85 5.74 1.35 -11.99
N SER A 86 5.40 2.49 -11.41
CA SER A 86 5.79 2.84 -10.05
C SER A 86 4.55 2.66 -9.16
N PRO A 87 4.52 1.64 -8.28
CA PRO A 87 3.37 1.41 -7.42
C PRO A 87 3.09 2.63 -6.53
N ILE A 88 1.81 2.96 -6.35
CA ILE A 88 1.34 3.99 -5.41
C ILE A 88 0.78 3.30 -4.17
N VAL A 89 1.17 3.76 -2.99
CA VAL A 89 0.62 3.27 -1.71
C VAL A 89 -0.23 4.37 -1.10
N TRP A 90 -1.51 4.10 -0.84
CA TRP A 90 -2.39 5.07 -0.20
C TRP A 90 -3.47 4.39 0.65
N GLY A 91 -3.58 4.79 1.92
CA GLY A 91 -4.63 4.29 2.81
C GLY A 91 -4.63 2.78 2.98
N GLY A 92 -3.44 2.18 3.09
CA GLY A 92 -3.25 0.73 3.21
C GLY A 92 -3.53 -0.07 1.93
N LYS A 93 -3.62 0.59 0.77
CA LYS A 93 -3.82 -0.04 -0.55
C LYS A 93 -2.66 0.23 -1.49
N ILE A 94 -2.46 -0.66 -2.46
CA ILE A 94 -1.47 -0.53 -3.52
C ILE A 94 -2.18 -0.40 -4.86
N PHE A 95 -1.85 0.66 -5.58
CA PHE A 95 -2.34 0.93 -6.93
C PHE A 95 -1.19 0.71 -7.90
N LEU A 96 -1.43 -0.14 -8.90
CA LEU A 96 -0.43 -0.51 -9.91
C LEU A 96 -1.07 -0.49 -11.29
N THR A 97 -0.36 0.02 -12.29
CA THR A 97 -0.79 -0.08 -13.69
C THR A 97 0.03 -1.12 -14.43
N SER A 98 -0.61 -1.88 -15.30
CA SER A 98 0.07 -2.78 -16.24
C SER A 98 -0.60 -2.72 -17.61
N ALA A 99 0.17 -3.06 -18.65
CA ALA A 99 -0.33 -3.21 -20.00
C ALA A 99 -0.72 -4.67 -20.24
N VAL A 100 -1.96 -4.90 -20.62
CA VAL A 100 -2.49 -6.23 -20.97
C VAL A 100 -2.91 -6.25 -22.45
N SER A 101 -2.84 -7.43 -23.05
CA SER A 101 -3.15 -7.66 -24.46
C SER A 101 -3.57 -9.12 -24.66
N ASP A 102 -4.56 -9.34 -25.52
CA ASP A 102 -4.97 -10.69 -25.96
C ASP A 102 -3.97 -11.29 -26.97
N GLN A 103 -3.13 -10.45 -27.57
CA GLN A 103 -2.02 -10.86 -28.43
C GLN A 103 -0.71 -10.97 -27.62
N PRO A 104 0.22 -11.86 -28.02
CA PRO A 104 1.53 -11.95 -27.41
C PRO A 104 2.25 -10.60 -27.41
N MET A 105 2.60 -10.11 -26.22
CA MET A 105 3.45 -8.93 -26.08
C MET A 105 4.91 -9.34 -26.26
N LYS A 106 5.71 -8.44 -26.83
CA LYS A 106 7.15 -8.65 -26.93
C LYS A 106 7.74 -8.71 -25.51
N GLN A 107 8.65 -9.67 -25.32
CA GLN A 107 9.27 -9.91 -24.03
C GLN A 107 10.39 -8.89 -23.81
N PRO A 108 10.61 -8.44 -22.56
CA PRO A 108 11.69 -7.51 -22.26
C PRO A 108 13.03 -8.11 -22.66
N SER A 109 13.76 -7.40 -23.51
CA SER A 109 15.14 -7.72 -23.83
C SER A 109 16.07 -7.29 -22.68
N LEU A 110 17.04 -8.12 -22.32
CA LEU A 110 18.05 -7.82 -21.29
C LEU A 110 19.29 -7.17 -21.93
N GLY A 111 19.83 -6.09 -21.37
CA GLY A 111 21.02 -5.39 -21.88
C GLY A 111 21.05 -3.87 -21.60
N THR A 112 22.17 -3.21 -21.87
CA THR A 112 22.30 -1.74 -21.88
C THR A 112 22.41 -1.16 -23.28
N ASP A 113 22.52 -2.03 -24.27
CA ASP A 113 23.07 -1.71 -25.59
C ASP A 113 21.98 -1.23 -26.56
N PHE A 114 20.85 -0.84 -25.98
CA PHE A 114 19.58 -0.88 -26.67
C PHE A 114 19.41 0.16 -27.74
N SER A 115 20.18 1.22 -27.87
CA SER A 115 19.95 2.16 -28.99
C SER A 115 21.24 2.67 -29.62
N ASN A 116 22.27 2.96 -28.83
CA ASN A 116 23.48 3.60 -29.33
C ASN A 116 24.39 2.65 -30.10
N GLU A 117 24.51 1.39 -29.65
CA GLU A 117 25.33 0.37 -30.32
C GLU A 117 24.65 -0.12 -31.60
N TYR A 118 23.36 -0.40 -31.55
CA TYR A 118 22.57 -0.75 -32.74
C TYR A 118 22.59 0.36 -33.81
N LEU A 119 22.56 1.64 -33.41
CA LEU A 119 22.76 2.77 -34.33
C LEU A 119 24.20 2.87 -34.85
N ALA A 120 25.20 2.41 -34.10
CA ALA A 120 26.59 2.38 -34.56
C ALA A 120 26.79 1.30 -35.61
N GLU A 121 26.24 0.10 -35.39
CA GLU A 121 26.24 -1.00 -36.36
C GLU A 121 25.59 -0.58 -37.68
N MET A 122 24.38 0.00 -37.64
CA MET A 122 23.68 0.46 -38.85
C MET A 122 24.44 1.57 -39.60
N ARG A 123 25.24 2.38 -38.89
CA ARG A 123 26.13 3.37 -39.51
C ARG A 123 27.33 2.72 -40.20
N GLU A 124 27.91 1.67 -39.62
CA GLU A 124 28.99 0.89 -40.24
C GLU A 124 28.49 0.14 -41.49
N GLU A 125 27.24 -0.32 -41.48
CA GLU A 125 26.56 -0.93 -42.63
C GLU A 125 26.20 0.08 -43.75
N GLY A 126 26.37 1.39 -43.50
CA GLY A 126 26.08 2.45 -44.47
C GLY A 126 24.59 2.70 -44.71
N ILE A 127 23.72 2.28 -43.79
CA ILE A 127 22.28 2.50 -43.87
C ILE A 127 21.98 4.00 -43.67
N SER A 128 20.99 4.53 -44.40
CA SER A 128 20.56 5.92 -44.23
C SER A 128 19.98 6.14 -42.83
N SER A 129 20.12 7.35 -42.28
CA SER A 129 19.56 7.67 -40.95
C SER A 129 18.03 7.50 -40.88
N GLU A 130 17.33 7.71 -42.00
CA GLU A 130 15.88 7.48 -42.09
C GLU A 130 15.54 6.00 -41.93
N GLU A 131 16.24 5.11 -42.65
CA GLU A 131 15.99 3.68 -42.54
C GLU A 131 16.45 3.12 -41.18
N ALA A 132 17.58 3.60 -40.65
CA ALA A 132 18.03 3.23 -39.31
C ALA A 132 17.00 3.63 -38.24
N ASN A 133 16.39 4.82 -38.37
CA ASN A 133 15.30 5.25 -37.49
C ASN A 133 14.06 4.37 -37.64
N ASN A 134 13.68 4.00 -38.87
CA ASN A 134 12.53 3.11 -39.08
C ASN A 134 12.75 1.74 -38.42
N ARG A 135 13.93 1.15 -38.57
CA ARG A 135 14.30 -0.12 -37.91
C ARG A 135 14.29 0.00 -36.38
N LEU A 136 14.81 1.11 -35.84
CA LEU A 136 14.71 1.41 -34.40
C LEU A 136 13.25 1.48 -33.95
N TYR A 137 12.41 2.21 -34.69
CA TYR A 137 11.00 2.35 -34.36
C TYR A 137 10.29 0.99 -34.39
N GLU A 138 10.52 0.16 -35.39
CA GLU A 138 9.93 -1.18 -35.48
C GLU A 138 10.41 -2.10 -34.36
N ARG A 139 11.68 -1.97 -33.97
CA ARG A 139 12.27 -2.78 -32.90
C ARG A 139 11.78 -2.33 -31.51
N ASP A 140 11.76 -1.03 -31.24
CA ASP A 140 11.55 -0.47 -29.90
C ASP A 140 10.08 -0.16 -29.60
N ARG A 141 9.28 0.14 -30.63
CA ARG A 141 7.88 0.50 -30.44
C ARG A 141 7.03 -0.76 -30.40
N GLU A 142 6.88 -1.28 -29.21
CA GLU A 142 6.09 -2.47 -28.90
C GLU A 142 4.65 -2.11 -28.59
N MET A 143 3.81 -1.96 -29.61
CA MET A 143 2.37 -1.79 -29.38
C MET A 143 1.61 -2.90 -30.12
N PRO A 144 1.11 -3.94 -29.42
CA PRO A 144 -0.04 -4.69 -29.91
C PRO A 144 -1.12 -3.69 -30.34
N HIS A 145 -1.83 -4.02 -31.41
CA HIS A 145 -2.91 -3.18 -31.96
C HIS A 145 -4.08 -3.06 -30.96
N GLU A 146 -4.08 -3.90 -29.92
CA GLU A 146 -5.05 -4.01 -28.85
C GLU A 146 -4.30 -4.00 -27.51
N LEU A 147 -3.94 -2.81 -27.04
CA LEU A 147 -3.39 -2.62 -25.69
C LEU A 147 -4.46 -2.01 -24.79
N VAL A 148 -4.67 -2.63 -23.62
CA VAL A 148 -5.49 -2.08 -22.55
C VAL A 148 -4.59 -1.80 -21.35
N ILE A 149 -4.70 -0.62 -20.77
CA ILE A 149 -4.05 -0.31 -19.49
C ILE A 149 -5.00 -0.73 -18.37
N GLU A 150 -4.58 -1.71 -17.58
CA GLU A 150 -5.33 -2.19 -16.42
C GLU A 150 -4.82 -1.52 -15.15
N LEU A 151 -5.75 -1.08 -14.29
CA LEU A 151 -5.45 -0.58 -12.94
C LEU A 151 -5.74 -1.70 -11.94
N MET A 152 -4.68 -2.21 -11.33
CA MET A 152 -4.75 -3.23 -10.30
C MET A 152 -4.79 -2.56 -8.92
N LEU A 153 -5.68 -3.06 -8.06
CA LEU A 153 -5.84 -2.63 -6.68
C LEU A 153 -5.59 -3.82 -5.77
N TYR A 154 -4.59 -3.68 -4.90
CA TYR A 154 -4.26 -4.65 -3.85
C TYR A 154 -4.51 -4.04 -2.48
#